data_AF-A0A522FDE5-F1
#
_entry.id   AF-A0A522FDE5-F1
#
_cell.length_a   1.000
_cell.length_b   1.000
_cell.length_c   1.000
_cell.angle_alpha   90.00
_cell.angle_beta   90.00
_cell.angle_gamma   90.00
#
_symmetry.space_group_name_H-M   'P 1'
#
loop_
_entity.id
_entity.type
_entity.pdbx_description
1 polymer ?
#
loop_
_entity_poly.entity_id
_entity_poly.type
_entity_poly.pdbx_seq_one_letter_code
_entity_poly.pdbx_strand_id
1 'polypeptide(L)'
;MIPDDKVALNFLEIANQPFQVSFYFKKVVGSEQPSPYPNVKKYNLPKDLNNLNSKFEPYFISETALEGFESVTVSSVVNNVLTVHKLFENLVHKCKQTLREGTDFTVEDSFRKKVNFIISSSKLGNEEIWMEPYFLSVSQKFGFLIGFHFNLAEGQPYNKAVQQKSKSLGSDGRENINYYADIYKELQLSIGHFKSRIFPLAPEIDLVTSFKEITSKHLEAKKYIFCNDRMDTSQFQGIKNHGPLVRIA
;
A
#
# COMPACT_ATOMS: atom_id res chain seq x y z
N MET A 1 7.69 31.97 5.38
CA MET A 1 7.26 30.56 5.52
C MET A 1 6.61 30.20 4.20
N ILE A 2 7.22 29.32 3.41
CA ILE A 2 6.62 28.87 2.14
C ILE A 2 5.38 28.06 2.53
N PRO A 3 4.20 28.28 1.91
CA PRO A 3 3.02 27.49 2.21
C PRO A 3 3.33 26.00 2.00
N ASP A 4 2.91 25.19 2.95
CA ASP A 4 2.95 23.75 2.83
C ASP A 4 1.96 23.31 1.74
N ASP A 5 2.48 22.78 0.63
CA ASP A 5 1.65 22.22 -0.44
C ASP A 5 0.97 20.94 0.07
N LYS A 6 -0.31 20.76 -0.24
CA LYS A 6 -1.03 19.52 0.07
C LYS A 6 -1.04 18.59 -1.14
N VAL A 7 -0.78 17.32 -0.87
CA VAL A 7 -0.90 16.25 -1.87
C VAL A 7 -1.90 15.22 -1.39
N ALA A 8 -2.87 14.90 -2.23
CA ALA A 8 -3.78 13.78 -2.01
C ALA A 8 -3.08 12.48 -2.43
N LEU A 9 -2.88 11.58 -1.49
CA LEU A 9 -2.40 10.23 -1.76
C LEU A 9 -3.57 9.36 -2.19
N ASN A 10 -3.35 8.45 -3.13
CA ASN A 10 -4.31 7.37 -3.45
C ASN A 10 -4.34 6.32 -2.31
N PHE A 11 -4.64 6.78 -1.10
CA PHE A 11 -4.71 6.03 0.13
C PHE A 11 -6.07 6.29 0.77
N LEU A 12 -6.80 5.21 0.98
CA LEU A 12 -8.12 5.20 1.61
C LEU A 12 -7.96 4.67 3.04
N GLU A 13 -8.16 5.55 4.02
CA GLU A 13 -7.94 5.24 5.43
C GLU A 13 -9.07 4.35 5.97
N ILE A 14 -8.76 3.42 6.89
CA ILE A 14 -9.80 2.75 7.68
C ILE A 14 -10.40 3.76 8.67
N ALA A 15 -11.72 3.86 8.72
CA ALA A 15 -12.43 4.91 9.44
C ALA A 15 -12.19 4.88 10.95
N ASN A 16 -12.25 3.69 11.57
CA ASN A 16 -12.11 3.53 13.02
C ASN A 16 -10.78 2.85 13.33
N GLN A 17 -9.89 3.56 14.02
CA GLN A 17 -8.56 3.06 14.39
C GLN A 17 -8.13 3.58 15.78
N PRO A 18 -7.48 2.74 16.61
CA PRO A 18 -7.15 1.33 16.34
C PRO A 18 -8.41 0.45 16.31
N PHE A 19 -8.31 -0.70 15.65
CA PHE A 19 -9.35 -1.74 15.60
C PHE A 19 -8.76 -3.06 16.07
N GLN A 20 -9.61 -4.08 16.27
CA GLN A 20 -9.16 -5.38 16.72
C GLN A 20 -8.87 -6.34 15.56
N VAL A 21 -7.82 -7.14 15.70
CA VAL A 21 -7.48 -8.24 14.77
C VAL A 21 -7.38 -9.56 15.53
N SER A 22 -8.01 -10.59 14.99
CA SER A 22 -8.03 -11.93 15.58
C SER A 22 -7.26 -12.93 14.74
N PHE A 23 -6.49 -13.80 15.39
CA PHE A 23 -5.73 -14.88 14.79
C PHE A 23 -5.50 -16.00 15.80
N TYR A 24 -4.98 -17.13 15.32
CA TYR A 24 -4.54 -18.23 16.16
C TYR A 24 -3.02 -18.20 16.25
N PHE A 25 -2.46 -18.37 17.43
CA PHE A 25 -1.02 -18.33 17.63
C PHE A 25 -0.48 -19.48 18.48
N LYS A 26 0.78 -19.82 18.25
CA LYS A 26 1.55 -20.77 19.04
C LYS A 26 2.97 -20.27 19.20
N LYS A 27 3.48 -20.23 20.44
CA LYS A 27 4.87 -19.81 20.71
C LYS A 27 5.86 -20.75 20.01
N VAL A 28 6.87 -20.19 19.35
CA VAL A 28 7.94 -20.99 18.73
C VAL A 28 8.91 -21.46 19.82
N VAL A 29 9.16 -22.76 19.88
CA VAL A 29 10.13 -23.39 20.80
C VAL A 29 11.25 -24.00 19.96
N GLY A 30 12.48 -23.47 20.10
CA GLY A 30 13.66 -23.92 19.35
C GLY A 30 14.08 -23.02 18.19
N SER A 31 15.21 -23.37 17.54
CA SER A 31 15.86 -22.56 16.51
C SER A 31 15.35 -22.86 15.09
N GLU A 32 14.85 -21.80 14.45
CA GLU A 32 14.89 -21.51 12.99
C GLU A 32 14.52 -22.62 11.98
N GLN A 33 13.50 -23.42 12.26
CA GLN A 33 12.84 -24.19 11.20
C GLN A 33 11.73 -23.35 10.55
N PRO A 34 11.47 -23.51 9.24
CA PRO A 34 10.19 -23.07 8.67
C PRO A 34 9.04 -23.67 9.47
N SER A 35 7.87 -23.02 9.44
CA SER A 35 6.70 -23.53 10.14
C SER A 35 6.46 -25.00 9.76
N PRO A 36 6.35 -25.93 10.72
CA PRO A 36 6.00 -27.32 10.43
C PRO A 36 4.52 -27.45 10.02
N TYR A 37 3.75 -26.36 10.15
CA TYR A 37 2.33 -26.29 9.81
C TYR A 37 2.14 -25.63 8.44
N PRO A 38 1.28 -26.19 7.57
CA PRO A 38 0.96 -25.60 6.28
C PRO A 38 0.25 -24.26 6.45
N ASN A 39 0.55 -23.28 5.58
CA ASN A 39 -0.07 -21.94 5.58
C ASN A 39 0.08 -21.14 6.88
N VAL A 40 1.03 -21.50 7.73
CA VAL A 40 1.34 -20.80 8.97
C VAL A 40 2.59 -19.96 8.80
N LYS A 41 2.53 -18.73 9.30
CA LYS A 41 3.62 -17.75 9.19
C LYS A 41 4.23 -17.46 10.54
N LYS A 42 5.52 -17.09 10.55
CA LYS A 42 6.22 -16.70 11.77
C LYS A 42 6.21 -15.18 11.90
N TYR A 43 5.80 -14.67 13.05
CA TYR A 43 5.85 -13.25 13.39
C TYR A 43 6.46 -13.07 14.78
N ASN A 44 7.14 -11.93 14.97
CA ASN A 44 7.56 -11.51 16.30
C ASN A 44 6.46 -10.65 16.91
N LEU A 45 5.99 -11.02 18.10
CA LEU A 45 4.99 -10.30 18.87
C LEU A 45 5.52 -9.99 20.27
N PRO A 46 5.05 -8.91 20.93
CA PRO A 46 5.40 -8.64 22.31
C PRO A 46 4.93 -9.80 23.22
N LYS A 47 5.78 -10.23 24.15
CA LYS A 47 5.48 -11.31 25.09
C LYS A 47 4.21 -11.03 25.91
N ASP A 48 4.03 -9.77 26.29
CA ASP A 48 2.78 -9.27 26.84
C ASP A 48 2.07 -8.44 25.75
N LEU A 49 0.99 -8.99 25.20
CA LEU A 49 0.25 -8.39 24.09
C LEU A 49 -0.42 -7.06 24.46
N ASN A 50 -0.55 -6.75 25.75
CA ASN A 50 -1.05 -5.47 26.24
C ASN A 50 0.07 -4.43 26.46
N ASN A 51 1.34 -4.85 26.37
CA ASN A 51 2.50 -4.01 26.58
C ASN A 51 3.48 -4.11 25.39
N LEU A 52 3.38 -3.13 24.49
CA LEU A 52 4.23 -3.04 23.28
C LEU A 52 5.72 -2.87 23.60
N ASN A 53 6.08 -2.45 24.81
CA ASN A 53 7.47 -2.33 25.24
C ASN A 53 8.03 -3.65 25.80
N SER A 54 7.21 -4.70 25.89
CA SER A 54 7.69 -6.00 26.35
C SER A 54 8.61 -6.65 25.32
N LYS A 55 9.41 -7.61 25.78
CA LYS A 55 10.33 -8.36 24.91
C LYS A 55 9.54 -9.05 23.78
N PHE A 56 9.99 -8.87 22.54
CA PHE A 56 9.41 -9.57 21.40
C PHE A 56 9.88 -11.02 21.36
N GLU A 57 8.94 -11.93 21.15
CA GLU A 57 9.17 -13.36 21.01
C GLU A 57 8.55 -13.87 19.70
N PRO A 58 9.11 -14.93 19.09
CA PRO A 58 8.57 -15.50 17.86
C PRO A 58 7.34 -16.38 18.13
N TYR A 59 6.30 -16.19 17.31
CA TYR A 59 5.06 -16.96 17.29
C TYR A 59 4.77 -17.45 15.88
N PHE A 60 4.25 -18.68 15.79
CA PHE A 60 3.55 -19.17 14.61
C PHE A 60 2.12 -18.64 14.62
N ILE A 61 1.68 -18.06 13.52
CA ILE A 61 0.36 -17.45 13.35
C ILE A 61 -0.40 -18.20 12.24
N SER A 62 -1.62 -18.59 12.57
CA SER A 62 -2.57 -19.25 11.68
C SER A 62 -3.87 -18.45 11.58
N GLU A 63 -4.48 -18.47 10.40
CA GLU A 63 -5.80 -17.89 10.16
C GLU A 63 -6.93 -18.80 10.63
N THR A 64 -6.68 -20.11 10.61
CA THR A 64 -7.62 -21.14 11.04
C THR A 64 -7.19 -21.78 12.35
N ALA A 65 -8.16 -22.30 13.10
CA ALA A 65 -7.89 -23.07 14.30
C ALA A 65 -7.06 -24.31 13.96
N LEU A 66 -5.95 -24.49 14.66
CA LEU A 66 -5.06 -25.64 14.53
C LEU A 66 -4.77 -26.20 15.92
N GLU A 67 -4.45 -27.49 15.98
CA GLU A 67 -4.14 -28.16 17.25
C GLU A 67 -2.93 -27.51 17.95
N GLY A 68 -3.12 -27.13 19.21
CA GLY A 68 -2.11 -26.46 20.03
C GLY A 68 -1.88 -24.99 19.69
N PHE A 69 -2.72 -24.38 18.86
CA PHE A 69 -2.79 -22.93 18.70
C PHE A 69 -3.91 -22.36 19.56
N GLU A 70 -3.65 -21.21 20.17
CA GLU A 70 -4.61 -20.47 20.98
C GLU A 70 -5.22 -19.33 20.15
N SER A 71 -6.51 -19.04 20.33
CA SER A 71 -7.13 -17.87 19.70
C SER A 71 -6.80 -16.62 20.49
N VAL A 72 -6.46 -15.55 19.80
CA VAL A 72 -6.16 -14.26 20.42
C VAL A 72 -6.68 -13.11 19.58
N THR A 73 -7.09 -12.05 20.25
CA THR A 73 -7.52 -10.78 19.64
C THR A 73 -6.65 -9.68 20.21
N VAL A 74 -6.02 -8.90 19.33
CA VAL A 74 -5.10 -7.83 19.70
C VAL A 74 -5.41 -6.56 18.92
N SER A 75 -4.94 -5.43 19.44
CA SER A 75 -5.04 -4.15 18.73
C SER A 75 -4.25 -4.19 17.41
N SER A 76 -4.78 -3.52 16.38
CA SER A 76 -4.17 -3.42 15.05
C SER A 76 -2.76 -2.83 15.05
N VAL A 77 -2.38 -2.09 16.11
CA VAL A 77 -1.05 -1.48 16.27
C VAL A 77 -0.01 -2.42 16.89
N VAL A 78 -0.40 -3.62 17.34
CA VAL A 78 0.55 -4.57 17.96
C VAL A 78 1.63 -5.02 16.97
N ASN A 79 1.24 -5.29 15.72
CA ASN A 79 2.18 -5.62 14.66
C ASN A 79 1.62 -5.19 13.30
N ASN A 80 2.18 -4.13 12.75
CA ASN A 80 1.67 -3.52 11.52
C ASN A 80 1.74 -4.48 10.31
N VAL A 81 2.76 -5.33 10.25
CA VAL A 81 2.93 -6.29 9.15
C VAL A 81 1.84 -7.36 9.20
N LEU A 82 1.60 -7.91 10.40
CA LEU A 82 0.53 -8.89 10.61
C LEU A 82 -0.85 -8.27 10.34
N THR A 83 -1.08 -7.04 10.78
CA THR A 83 -2.33 -6.31 10.51
C THR A 83 -2.55 -6.09 9.01
N VAL A 84 -1.53 -5.64 8.27
CA VAL A 84 -1.62 -5.49 6.80
C VAL A 84 -1.94 -6.83 6.14
N HIS A 85 -1.31 -7.92 6.60
CA HIS A 85 -1.64 -9.25 6.10
C HIS A 85 -3.09 -9.64 6.40
N LYS A 86 -3.58 -9.39 7.62
CA LYS A 86 -4.96 -9.70 8.00
C LYS A 86 -5.98 -8.88 7.19
N LEU A 87 -5.66 -7.61 6.90
CA LEU A 87 -6.50 -6.77 6.03
C LEU A 87 -6.57 -7.33 4.61
N PHE A 88 -5.47 -7.86 4.07
CA PHE A 88 -5.47 -8.54 2.77
C PHE A 88 -6.40 -9.75 2.78
N GLU A 89 -6.25 -10.64 3.77
CA GLU A 89 -7.08 -11.84 3.88
C GLU A 89 -8.57 -11.49 4.04
N ASN A 90 -8.89 -10.50 4.88
CA ASN A 90 -10.27 -10.03 5.05
C ASN A 90 -10.84 -9.45 3.75
N LEU A 91 -10.04 -8.69 2.99
CA LEU A 91 -10.44 -8.16 1.68
C LEU A 91 -10.72 -9.30 0.70
N VAL A 92 -9.80 -10.26 0.56
CA VAL A 92 -9.97 -11.42 -0.34
C VAL A 92 -11.19 -12.24 0.05
N HIS A 93 -11.36 -12.53 1.34
CA HIS A 93 -12.50 -13.29 1.85
C HIS A 93 -13.82 -12.59 1.53
N LYS A 94 -13.91 -11.29 1.78
CA LYS A 94 -15.10 -10.48 1.50
C LYS A 94 -15.41 -10.39 0.00
N CYS A 95 -14.39 -10.26 -0.85
CA CYS A 95 -14.55 -10.34 -2.30
C CYS A 95 -15.12 -11.70 -2.71
N LYS A 96 -14.55 -12.81 -2.23
CA LYS A 96 -15.04 -14.17 -2.53
C LYS A 96 -16.48 -14.43 -2.07
N GLN A 97 -16.94 -13.72 -1.04
CA GLN A 97 -18.33 -13.82 -0.55
C GLN A 97 -19.33 -13.01 -1.39
N THR A 98 -18.88 -11.92 -2.04
CA THR A 98 -19.79 -10.90 -2.60
C THR A 98 -19.64 -10.69 -4.11
N LEU A 99 -18.54 -11.16 -4.68
CA LEU A 99 -18.14 -11.00 -6.08
C LEU A 99 -17.73 -12.36 -6.68
N ARG A 100 -17.63 -12.43 -8.01
CA ARG A 100 -17.17 -13.61 -8.74
C ARG A 100 -15.70 -13.46 -9.15
N GLU A 101 -14.85 -14.36 -8.68
CA GLU A 101 -13.44 -14.41 -9.04
C GLU A 101 -13.27 -14.70 -10.55
N GLY A 102 -12.33 -14.03 -11.20
CA GLY A 102 -12.07 -14.08 -12.64
C GLY A 102 -13.00 -13.22 -13.50
N THR A 103 -14.16 -12.79 -12.98
CA THR A 103 -15.10 -11.90 -13.71
C THR A 103 -15.16 -10.51 -13.09
N ASP A 104 -15.36 -10.44 -11.78
CA ASP A 104 -15.53 -9.19 -11.06
C ASP A 104 -14.21 -8.76 -10.36
N PHE A 105 -13.34 -9.72 -10.02
CA PHE A 105 -12.04 -9.45 -9.44
C PHE A 105 -11.02 -10.58 -9.67
N THR A 106 -9.74 -10.28 -9.53
CA THR A 106 -8.64 -11.25 -9.42
C THR A 106 -7.80 -10.98 -8.17
N VAL A 107 -7.08 -11.99 -7.68
CA VAL A 107 -6.18 -11.87 -6.54
C VAL A 107 -4.75 -12.03 -7.02
N GLU A 108 -3.90 -11.05 -6.73
CA GLU A 108 -2.45 -11.17 -6.88
C GLU A 108 -1.84 -11.36 -5.50
N ASP A 109 -1.32 -12.57 -5.27
CA ASP A 109 -0.72 -12.97 -3.99
C ASP A 109 0.79 -13.30 -4.16
N SER A 110 1.49 -12.45 -4.91
CA SER A 110 2.90 -12.64 -5.23
C SER A 110 3.77 -11.65 -4.44
N PHE A 111 4.59 -10.85 -5.12
CA PHE A 111 5.42 -9.82 -4.51
C PHE A 111 4.59 -8.72 -3.84
N ARG A 112 3.47 -8.32 -4.47
CA ARG A 112 2.46 -7.42 -3.89
C ARG A 112 1.20 -8.21 -3.63
N LYS A 113 0.60 -7.97 -2.46
CA LYS A 113 -0.67 -8.57 -2.05
C LYS A 113 -1.80 -7.61 -2.36
N LYS A 114 -2.43 -7.77 -3.54
CA LYS A 114 -3.49 -6.86 -3.99
C LYS A 114 -4.66 -7.62 -4.62
N VAL A 115 -5.82 -6.99 -4.56
CA VAL A 115 -7.01 -7.42 -5.29
C VAL A 115 -7.20 -6.47 -6.45
N ASN A 116 -7.34 -7.00 -7.68
CA ASN A 116 -7.65 -6.20 -8.86
C ASN A 116 -9.15 -6.36 -9.16
N PHE A 117 -9.92 -5.29 -9.01
CA PHE A 117 -11.34 -5.23 -9.36
C PHE A 117 -11.48 -4.93 -10.84
N ILE A 118 -12.18 -5.78 -11.57
CA ILE A 118 -12.40 -5.62 -13.01
C ILE A 118 -13.57 -4.66 -13.21
N ILE A 119 -13.29 -3.47 -13.76
CA ILE A 119 -14.28 -2.42 -14.00
C ILE A 119 -14.94 -2.61 -15.36
N SER A 120 -14.13 -2.91 -16.37
CA SER A 120 -14.60 -3.21 -17.72
C SER A 120 -13.68 -4.21 -18.41
N SER A 121 -14.29 -5.06 -19.25
CA SER A 121 -13.57 -6.08 -20.02
C SER A 121 -13.83 -5.89 -21.50
N SER A 122 -12.80 -6.13 -22.31
CA SER A 122 -12.86 -6.08 -23.77
C SER A 122 -11.94 -7.11 -24.39
N LYS A 123 -12.01 -7.29 -25.72
CA LYS A 123 -11.06 -8.14 -26.46
C LYS A 123 -9.59 -7.71 -26.30
N LEU A 124 -9.36 -6.44 -25.94
CA LEU A 124 -8.04 -5.89 -25.72
C LEU A 124 -7.49 -6.23 -24.33
N GLY A 125 -8.35 -6.56 -23.36
CA GLY A 125 -7.97 -6.67 -21.95
C GLY A 125 -8.98 -6.03 -21.01
N ASN A 126 -8.58 -5.88 -19.76
CA ASN A 126 -9.39 -5.41 -18.65
C ASN A 126 -8.91 -4.05 -18.13
N GLU A 127 -9.85 -3.16 -17.87
CA GLU A 127 -9.63 -1.99 -17.02
C GLU A 127 -9.83 -2.43 -15.56
N GLU A 128 -8.80 -2.25 -14.74
CA GLU A 128 -8.76 -2.79 -13.39
C GLU A 128 -8.43 -1.68 -12.38
N ILE A 129 -9.13 -1.69 -11.24
CA ILE A 129 -8.75 -0.95 -10.05
C ILE A 129 -8.12 -1.91 -9.07
N TRP A 130 -6.84 -1.71 -8.78
CA TRP A 130 -6.15 -2.50 -7.77
C TRP A 130 -6.26 -1.86 -6.39
N MET A 131 -6.34 -2.71 -5.37
CA MET A 131 -6.38 -2.32 -3.97
C MET A 131 -5.40 -3.19 -3.15
N GLU A 132 -4.52 -2.54 -2.41
CA GLU A 132 -3.48 -3.17 -1.57
C GLU A 132 -3.57 -2.62 -0.14
N PRO A 133 -3.70 -3.46 0.90
CA PRO A 133 -3.64 -2.97 2.26
C PRO A 133 -2.27 -2.40 2.59
N TYR A 134 -2.27 -1.28 3.32
CA TYR A 134 -1.06 -0.51 3.55
C TYR A 134 -1.09 0.15 4.94
N PHE A 135 0.09 0.28 5.54
CA PHE A 135 0.30 1.06 6.74
C PHE A 135 1.06 2.35 6.39
N LEU A 136 0.36 3.48 6.43
CA LEU A 136 0.93 4.79 6.15
C LEU A 136 1.70 5.28 7.37
N SER A 137 3.02 5.08 7.35
CA SER A 137 3.91 5.36 8.48
C SER A 137 3.91 6.84 8.91
N VAL A 138 3.80 7.79 7.97
CA VAL A 138 3.80 9.23 8.30
C VAL A 138 2.60 9.64 9.17
N SER A 139 1.46 8.99 9.01
CA SER A 139 0.25 9.25 9.80
C SER A 139 -0.06 8.17 10.84
N GLN A 140 0.71 7.07 10.85
CA GLN A 140 0.46 5.87 11.66
C GLN A 140 -0.95 5.30 11.46
N LYS A 141 -1.42 5.26 10.20
CA LYS A 141 -2.77 4.80 9.85
C LYS A 141 -2.74 3.59 8.92
N PHE A 142 -3.65 2.64 9.18
CA PHE A 142 -3.97 1.56 8.26
C PHE A 142 -5.00 2.00 7.23
N GLY A 143 -4.94 1.40 6.06
CA GLY A 143 -5.85 1.68 4.95
C GLY A 143 -5.48 0.86 3.74
N PHE A 144 -5.88 1.34 2.58
CA PHE A 144 -5.59 0.69 1.31
C PHE A 144 -5.02 1.70 0.32
N LEU A 145 -3.90 1.34 -0.32
CA LEU A 145 -3.49 1.98 -1.56
C LEU A 145 -4.41 1.52 -2.68
N ILE A 146 -4.73 2.46 -3.58
CA ILE A 146 -5.58 2.18 -4.72
C ILE A 146 -4.99 2.77 -6.00
N GLY A 147 -5.22 2.13 -7.13
CA GLY A 147 -4.80 2.67 -8.41
C GLY A 147 -5.48 1.99 -9.59
N PHE A 148 -5.34 2.60 -10.75
CA PHE A 148 -5.86 2.08 -12.01
C PHE A 148 -4.73 1.45 -12.82
N HIS A 149 -5.05 0.38 -13.53
CA HIS A 149 -4.20 -0.16 -14.59
C HIS A 149 -5.06 -0.83 -15.66
N PHE A 150 -4.50 -0.94 -16.85
CA PHE A 150 -5.07 -1.76 -17.92
C PHE A 150 -4.27 -3.05 -18.04
N ASN A 151 -4.94 -4.18 -17.82
CA ASN A 151 -4.37 -5.51 -17.94
C ASN A 151 -4.62 -6.04 -19.36
N LEU A 152 -3.56 -6.08 -20.16
CA LEU A 152 -3.60 -6.48 -21.56
C LEU A 152 -3.97 -7.97 -21.68
N ALA A 153 -4.93 -8.30 -22.55
CA ALA A 153 -5.27 -9.70 -22.79
C ALA A 153 -4.10 -10.46 -23.44
N GLU A 154 -3.99 -11.75 -23.12
CA GLU A 154 -2.91 -12.60 -23.62
C GLU A 154 -2.88 -12.60 -25.15
N GLY A 155 -1.67 -12.46 -25.72
CA GLY A 155 -1.44 -12.42 -27.16
C GLY A 155 -1.89 -11.12 -27.85
N GLN A 156 -2.47 -10.15 -27.14
CA GLN A 156 -2.81 -8.85 -27.74
C GLN A 156 -1.56 -8.00 -27.94
N PRO A 157 -1.33 -7.45 -29.16
CA PRO A 157 -0.22 -6.54 -29.38
C PRO A 157 -0.50 -5.18 -28.75
N TYR A 158 0.53 -4.59 -28.15
CA TYR A 158 0.46 -3.22 -27.65
C TYR A 158 0.26 -2.25 -28.82
N ASN A 159 -0.84 -1.51 -28.82
CA ASN A 159 -1.25 -0.64 -29.93
C ASN A 159 -1.89 0.66 -29.44
N LYS A 160 -2.34 1.52 -30.36
CA LYS A 160 -2.96 2.81 -30.04
C LYS A 160 -4.22 2.66 -29.17
N ALA A 161 -5.06 1.67 -29.45
CA ALA A 161 -6.29 1.44 -28.67
C ALA A 161 -5.98 0.97 -27.24
N VAL A 162 -4.98 0.12 -27.07
CA VAL A 162 -4.48 -0.29 -25.74
C VAL A 162 -3.97 0.92 -24.97
N GLN A 163 -3.19 1.79 -25.60
CA GLN A 163 -2.69 3.02 -24.98
C GLN A 163 -3.79 4.01 -24.57
N GLN A 164 -4.88 4.07 -25.34
CA GLN A 164 -6.06 4.86 -24.97
C GLN A 164 -6.78 4.24 -23.78
N LYS A 165 -6.89 2.90 -23.75
CA LYS A 165 -7.48 2.15 -22.63
C LYS A 165 -6.67 2.26 -21.34
N SER A 166 -5.33 2.26 -21.42
CA SER A 166 -4.43 2.54 -20.30
C SER A 166 -4.37 4.01 -19.89
N LYS A 167 -5.15 4.89 -20.55
CA LYS A 167 -5.18 6.35 -20.39
C LYS A 167 -3.88 7.06 -20.74
N SER A 168 -2.89 6.37 -21.31
CA SER A 168 -1.62 6.97 -21.74
C SER A 168 -1.81 7.93 -22.92
N LEU A 169 -2.74 7.59 -23.82
CA LEU A 169 -3.18 8.46 -24.91
C LEU A 169 -4.61 8.95 -24.68
N GLY A 170 -4.88 10.19 -25.10
CA GLY A 170 -6.23 10.74 -25.18
C GLY A 170 -7.04 10.10 -26.32
N SER A 171 -8.33 10.45 -26.38
CA SER A 171 -9.24 9.95 -27.43
C SER A 171 -8.83 10.36 -28.84
N ASP A 172 -8.13 11.49 -28.99
CA ASP A 172 -7.53 11.95 -30.25
C ASP A 172 -6.27 11.16 -30.64
N GLY A 173 -5.71 10.39 -29.69
CA GLY A 173 -4.50 9.61 -29.89
C GLY A 173 -3.20 10.33 -29.62
N ARG A 174 -3.25 11.53 -29.04
CA ARG A 174 -2.08 12.24 -28.53
C ARG A 174 -1.86 11.89 -27.07
N GLU A 175 -0.74 12.36 -26.51
CA GLU A 175 -0.46 12.21 -25.08
C GLU A 175 -1.63 12.71 -24.23
N ASN A 176 -1.99 11.95 -23.19
CA ASN A 176 -3.00 12.38 -22.25
C ASN A 176 -2.44 13.38 -21.22
N ILE A 177 -2.54 14.67 -21.54
CA ILE A 177 -2.16 15.75 -20.61
C ILE A 177 -2.97 15.77 -19.30
N ASN A 178 -4.13 15.09 -19.28
CA ASN A 178 -5.03 15.01 -18.14
C ASN A 178 -4.96 13.67 -17.41
N TYR A 179 -3.90 12.87 -17.64
CA TYR A 179 -3.75 11.52 -17.10
C TYR A 179 -4.15 11.40 -15.62
N TYR A 180 -3.58 12.25 -14.74
CA TYR A 180 -3.86 12.19 -13.31
C TYR A 180 -5.30 12.55 -12.96
N ALA A 181 -5.91 13.49 -13.68
CA ALA A 181 -7.30 13.88 -13.46
C ALA A 181 -8.26 12.77 -13.88
N ASP A 182 -7.99 12.11 -15.01
CA ASP A 182 -8.77 10.99 -15.50
C ASP A 182 -8.68 9.79 -14.55
N ILE A 183 -7.47 9.47 -14.07
CA ILE A 183 -7.26 8.40 -13.09
C ILE A 183 -7.95 8.72 -11.77
N TYR A 184 -7.84 9.95 -11.28
CA TYR A 184 -8.54 10.38 -10.07
C TYR A 184 -10.06 10.18 -10.20
N LYS A 185 -10.64 10.60 -11.33
CA LYS A 185 -12.07 10.43 -11.60
C LYS A 185 -12.48 8.95 -11.64
N GLU A 186 -11.69 8.12 -12.30
CA GLU A 186 -11.92 6.67 -12.41
C GLU A 186 -11.91 6.00 -11.03
N LEU A 187 -10.95 6.37 -10.18
CA LEU A 187 -10.85 5.87 -8.82
C LEU A 187 -12.05 6.29 -7.97
N GLN A 188 -12.45 7.57 -8.02
CA GLN A 188 -13.60 8.07 -7.26
C GLN A 188 -14.91 7.36 -7.65
N LEU A 189 -15.14 7.15 -8.95
CA LEU A 189 -16.29 6.39 -9.44
C LEU A 189 -16.26 4.94 -8.96
N SER A 190 -15.10 4.30 -9.06
CA SER A 190 -14.92 2.91 -8.64
C SER A 190 -15.12 2.71 -7.15
N ILE A 191 -14.57 3.61 -6.32
CA ILE A 191 -14.77 3.63 -4.87
C ILE A 191 -16.26 3.66 -4.53
N GLY A 192 -17.02 4.55 -5.17
CA GLY A 192 -18.47 4.62 -4.98
C GLY A 192 -19.19 3.30 -5.29
N HIS A 193 -18.72 2.57 -6.30
CA HIS A 193 -19.32 1.31 -6.74
C HIS A 193 -18.99 0.11 -5.82
N PHE A 194 -17.73 -0.10 -5.44
CA PHE A 194 -17.38 -1.27 -4.63
C PHE A 194 -17.52 -1.04 -3.12
N LYS A 195 -17.53 0.21 -2.64
CA LYS A 195 -17.59 0.52 -1.20
C LYS A 195 -18.75 -0.19 -0.50
N SER A 196 -19.96 -0.13 -1.05
CA SER A 196 -21.15 -0.74 -0.45
C SER A 196 -21.20 -2.26 -0.56
N ARG A 197 -20.48 -2.84 -1.52
CA ARG A 197 -20.45 -4.29 -1.76
C ARG A 197 -19.39 -4.99 -0.91
N ILE A 198 -18.25 -4.32 -0.71
CA ILE A 198 -17.07 -4.90 -0.07
C ILE A 198 -16.92 -4.43 1.37
N PHE A 199 -17.23 -3.18 1.69
CA PHE A 199 -17.02 -2.68 3.04
C PHE A 199 -18.36 -2.54 3.80
N PRO A 200 -18.36 -2.77 5.12
CA PRO A 200 -17.20 -3.05 5.97
C PRO A 200 -16.63 -4.48 5.79
N LEU A 201 -15.31 -4.64 5.94
CA LEU A 201 -14.63 -5.94 5.88
C LEU A 201 -14.92 -6.77 7.14
N ALA A 202 -15.04 -6.09 8.26
CA ALA A 202 -15.44 -6.59 9.58
C ALA A 202 -16.13 -5.42 10.32
N PRO A 203 -16.89 -5.65 11.41
CA PRO A 203 -17.69 -4.60 12.06
C PRO A 203 -16.98 -3.26 12.31
N GLU A 204 -15.68 -3.27 12.64
CA GLU A 204 -14.87 -2.06 12.90
C GLU A 204 -14.03 -1.59 11.70
N ILE A 205 -13.94 -2.40 10.63
CA ILE A 205 -13.05 -2.19 9.50
C ILE A 205 -13.86 -1.66 8.31
N ASP A 206 -14.23 -0.39 8.40
CA ASP A 206 -14.85 0.35 7.31
C ASP A 206 -13.89 1.36 6.67
N LEU A 207 -14.18 1.79 5.44
CA LEU A 207 -13.30 2.62 4.62
C LEU A 207 -13.76 4.09 4.53
N VAL A 208 -12.83 5.02 4.69
CA VAL A 208 -13.02 6.42 4.29
C VAL A 208 -12.86 6.53 2.78
N THR A 209 -13.84 7.12 2.10
CA THR A 209 -13.87 7.20 0.61
C THR A 209 -13.12 8.39 0.03
N SER A 210 -12.70 9.35 0.87
CA SER A 210 -11.83 10.45 0.46
C SER A 210 -10.35 10.04 0.52
N PHE A 211 -9.57 10.51 -0.45
CA PHE A 211 -8.13 10.35 -0.43
C PHE A 211 -7.47 11.12 0.70
N LYS A 212 -6.45 10.51 1.31
CA LYS A 212 -5.71 11.12 2.40
C LYS A 212 -4.83 12.26 1.88
N GLU A 213 -5.11 13.47 2.34
CA GLU A 213 -4.21 14.60 2.15
C GLU A 213 -3.04 14.52 3.14
N ILE A 214 -1.84 14.74 2.62
CA ILE A 214 -0.64 14.97 3.43
C ILE A 214 0.01 16.30 3.05
N THR A 215 0.66 16.91 4.02
CA THR A 215 1.55 18.05 3.78
C THR A 215 2.82 17.56 3.11
N SER A 216 3.09 18.07 1.91
CA SER A 216 4.37 17.92 1.24
C SER A 216 5.36 18.93 1.82
N LYS A 217 6.58 18.46 2.09
CA LYS A 217 7.69 19.33 2.47
C LYS A 217 8.66 19.41 1.31
N HIS A 218 8.99 20.63 0.90
CA HIS A 218 10.06 20.85 -0.05
C HIS A 218 11.39 20.49 0.58
N LEU A 219 12.25 19.80 -0.19
CA LEU A 219 13.64 19.62 0.21
C LEU A 219 14.33 20.98 0.21
N GLU A 220 15.22 21.21 1.18
CA GLU A 220 16.08 22.38 1.13
C GLU A 220 16.94 22.36 -0.14
N ALA A 221 17.27 23.55 -0.65
CA ALA A 221 18.21 23.68 -1.76
C ALA A 221 19.53 22.98 -1.40
N LYS A 222 20.06 22.19 -2.34
CA LYS A 222 21.34 21.49 -2.17
C LYS A 222 22.44 22.51 -1.88
N LYS A 223 23.18 22.29 -0.79
CA LYS A 223 24.35 23.06 -0.40
C LYS A 223 25.60 22.24 -0.63
N TYR A 224 26.66 22.88 -1.12
CA TYR A 224 27.99 22.33 -1.28
C TYR A 224 28.90 22.90 -0.21
N ILE A 225 29.75 22.06 0.36
CA ILE A 225 30.73 22.46 1.38
C ILE A 225 32.09 22.60 0.69
N PHE A 226 32.76 23.73 0.95
CA PHE A 226 34.04 24.13 0.38
C PHE A 226 35.08 24.31 1.49
N CYS A 227 36.26 24.84 1.16
CA CYS A 227 37.33 25.09 2.12
C CYS A 227 36.83 25.85 3.36
N ASN A 228 37.29 25.45 4.54
CA ASN A 228 36.90 26.03 5.84
C ASN A 228 35.39 26.00 6.10
N ASP A 229 34.73 24.89 5.74
CA ASP A 229 33.30 24.63 5.97
C ASP A 229 32.34 25.68 5.38
N ARG A 230 32.82 26.44 4.38
CA ARG A 230 31.98 27.43 3.69
C ARG A 230 30.96 26.73 2.82
N MET A 231 29.74 27.23 2.80
CA MET A 231 28.64 26.66 2.04
C MET A 231 28.20 27.59 0.91
N ASP A 232 27.94 27.01 -0.26
CA ASP A 232 27.29 27.70 -1.39
C ASP A 232 26.30 26.73 -2.07
N THR A 233 25.26 27.26 -2.70
CA THR A 233 24.29 26.48 -3.49
C THR A 233 24.80 26.14 -4.90
N SER A 234 25.87 26.79 -5.36
CA SER A 234 26.48 26.56 -6.67
C SER A 234 27.85 25.90 -6.55
N GLN A 235 28.06 24.79 -7.28
CA GLN A 235 29.37 24.12 -7.34
C GLN A 235 30.44 25.04 -7.92
N PHE A 236 30.14 25.65 -9.07
CA PHE A 236 31.10 26.46 -9.80
C PHE A 236 31.44 27.75 -9.06
N GLN A 237 30.39 28.46 -8.60
CA GLN A 237 30.59 29.72 -7.90
C GLN A 237 31.23 29.49 -6.53
N GLY A 238 30.86 28.41 -5.83
CA GLY A 238 31.45 28.05 -4.56
C GLY A 238 32.94 27.69 -4.67
N ILE A 239 33.38 26.92 -5.68
CA ILE A 239 34.81 26.68 -5.92
C ILE A 239 35.53 28.00 -6.21
N LYS A 240 34.96 28.86 -7.05
CA LYS A 240 35.57 30.16 -7.40
C LYS A 240 35.72 31.07 -6.17
N ASN A 241 34.72 31.11 -5.31
CA ASN A 241 34.67 32.01 -4.15
C ASN A 241 35.40 31.49 -2.91
N HIS A 242 35.45 30.17 -2.74
CA HIS A 242 35.87 29.54 -1.49
C HIS A 242 37.00 28.52 -1.67
N GLY A 243 37.35 28.17 -2.91
CA GLY A 243 38.34 27.14 -3.21
C GLY A 243 37.79 25.72 -3.02
N PRO A 244 38.57 24.69 -3.39
CA PRO A 244 38.17 23.31 -3.22
C PRO A 244 38.10 22.93 -1.74
N LEU A 245 37.26 21.93 -1.40
CA LEU A 245 37.12 21.41 -0.03
C LEU A 245 38.47 20.97 0.56
N VAL A 246 39.28 20.29 -0.25
CA VAL A 246 40.66 19.91 0.07
C VAL A 246 41.56 20.55 -0.98
N ARG A 247 42.63 21.22 -0.53
CA ARG A 247 43.66 21.74 -1.46
C ARG A 247 44.42 20.55 -2.04
N ILE A 248 44.44 20.47 -3.36
CA ILE A 248 45.35 19.56 -4.06
C ILE A 248 46.72 20.24 -4.03
N ALA A 249 47.70 19.57 -3.40
CA ALA A 249 49.08 20.03 -3.33
C ALA A 249 49.76 19.97 -4.70
#